data_AF-A0A7W3D1H0-F1
#
_entry.id   AF-A0A7W3D1H0-F1
#
_cell.length_a   1.000
_cell.length_b   1.000
_cell.length_c   1.000
_cell.angle_alpha   90.00
_cell.angle_beta   90.00
_cell.angle_gamma   90.00
#
_symmetry.space_group_name_H-M   'P 1'
#
loop_
_entity.id
_entity.type
_entity.pdbx_description
1 polymer ?
#
loop_
_entity_poly.entity_id
_entity_poly.type
_entity_poly.pdbx_seq_one_letter_code
_entity_poly.pdbx_strand_id
1 'polypeptide(L)'
;MKGRFSSDSDYDSRLCGYISQALKSQSITFTSHLMKSGVDNWIRFLHKEIPEINTDIDVEQTKLLLDNIVSSALENVYKFSDFSWIEDSDRACYWMWCNIYTMPALFFSPPIKKPGVTPYIFLGCDPLPGNSRARFFNIVNFFDRWINPQGKRRFLNEMRNSYRQITCKKNALSFLSPKKKDDCLWAWNYLSERKMIGEYITPIMDNPHDVYLAVNAAFDIWCTSTVLLDETIINFSKKIKNAYAQRNFKLSGKNKKDKVKNTVLAILTPELQKKLSDLSQASEMTRQEMLGKVRISRSCLPKLTR
;
A
#
# COMPACT_ATOMS: atom_id res chain seq x y z
N MET A 1 -11.53 14.16 17.70
CA MET A 1 -12.33 13.31 16.76
C MET A 1 -11.59 11.99 16.65
N LYS A 2 -12.25 10.83 16.78
CA LYS A 2 -11.57 9.53 16.57
C LYS A 2 -11.41 9.25 15.08
N GLY A 3 -10.16 9.19 14.60
CA GLY A 3 -9.82 8.65 13.30
C GLY A 3 -9.97 7.13 13.26
N ARG A 4 -9.90 6.52 12.07
CA ARG A 4 -10.02 5.05 11.92
C ARG A 4 -8.93 4.28 12.68
N PHE A 5 -7.73 4.85 12.79
CA PHE A 5 -6.59 4.26 13.48
C PHE A 5 -6.15 5.05 14.71
N SER A 6 -6.50 6.33 14.80
CA SER A 6 -5.91 7.30 15.73
C SER A 6 -6.93 8.00 16.64
N SER A 7 -6.44 8.49 17.78
CA SER A 7 -7.20 9.22 18.79
C SER A 7 -6.54 10.55 19.16
N ASP A 8 -7.30 11.44 19.81
CA ASP A 8 -6.75 12.72 20.29
C ASP A 8 -5.62 12.50 21.32
N SER A 9 -5.68 11.44 22.15
CA SER A 9 -4.59 11.06 23.05
C SER A 9 -3.31 10.62 22.33
N ASP A 10 -3.43 10.04 21.13
CA ASP A 10 -2.25 9.68 20.32
C ASP A 10 -1.54 10.93 19.79
N TYR A 11 -2.29 12.02 19.55
CA TYR A 11 -1.73 13.29 19.11
C TYR A 11 -0.98 14.00 20.25
N ASP A 12 -1.59 14.04 21.44
CA ASP A 12 -0.95 14.59 22.64
C ASP A 12 0.36 13.87 22.95
N SER A 13 0.38 12.54 22.84
CA SER A 13 1.59 11.76 23.05
C SER A 13 2.70 12.11 22.04
N ARG A 14 2.36 12.42 20.79
CA ARG A 14 3.32 12.83 19.75
C ARG A 14 3.89 14.21 20.03
N LEU A 15 3.06 15.17 20.44
CA LEU A 15 3.51 16.49 20.88
C LEU A 15 4.47 16.38 22.07
N CYS A 16 4.11 15.57 23.07
CA CYS A 16 4.95 15.38 24.25
C CYS A 16 6.29 14.73 23.91
N GLY A 17 6.29 13.77 22.98
CA GLY A 17 7.51 13.16 22.45
C GLY A 17 8.43 14.19 21.79
N TYR A 18 7.88 15.07 20.94
CA TYR A 18 8.63 16.13 20.29
C TYR A 18 9.23 17.11 21.30
N ILE A 19 8.40 17.65 22.21
CA ILE A 19 8.82 18.60 23.25
C ILE A 19 9.91 17.99 24.13
N SER A 20 9.71 16.75 24.58
CA SER A 20 10.69 16.02 25.39
C SER A 20 12.04 15.87 24.69
N GLN A 21 12.03 15.56 23.38
CA GLN A 21 13.26 15.42 22.61
C GLN A 21 13.97 16.76 22.40
N ALA A 22 13.21 17.83 22.15
CA ALA A 22 13.75 19.18 22.00
C ALA A 22 14.39 19.67 23.32
N LEU A 23 13.72 19.52 24.45
CA LEU A 23 14.27 19.87 25.77
C LEU A 23 15.58 19.12 26.07
N LYS A 24 15.62 17.81 25.81
CA LYS A 24 16.84 16.99 25.97
C LYS A 24 17.98 17.47 25.07
N SER A 25 17.68 17.89 23.84
CA SER A 25 18.70 18.43 22.92
C SER A 25 19.33 19.74 23.41
N GLN A 26 18.61 20.48 24.26
CA GLN A 26 19.07 21.71 24.91
C GLN A 26 19.68 21.44 26.30
N SER A 27 19.89 20.18 26.67
CA SER A 27 20.38 19.76 28.00
C SER A 27 19.50 20.22 29.17
N ILE A 28 18.21 20.45 28.92
CA ILE A 28 17.25 20.84 29.97
C ILE A 28 16.78 19.60 30.72
N THR A 29 16.89 19.65 32.04
CA THR A 29 16.46 18.56 32.94
C THR A 29 15.00 18.75 33.34
N PHE A 30 14.22 17.67 33.28
CA PHE A 30 12.83 17.61 33.75
C PHE A 30 12.48 16.18 34.16
N THR A 31 11.53 16.01 35.06
CA THR A 31 11.12 14.70 35.61
C THR A 31 9.73 14.28 35.15
N SER A 32 8.95 15.19 34.56
CA SER A 32 7.55 14.95 34.25
C SER A 32 7.29 13.95 33.12
N HIS A 33 6.40 13.01 33.40
CA HIS A 33 5.75 12.13 32.43
C HIS A 33 4.44 12.76 31.93
N LEU A 34 3.95 12.37 30.75
CA LEU A 34 2.66 12.85 30.20
C LEU A 34 1.55 12.71 31.25
N MET A 35 0.88 13.82 31.57
CA MET A 35 -0.24 13.80 32.51
C MET A 35 -1.49 13.20 31.86
N LYS A 36 -2.25 12.40 32.62
CA LYS A 36 -3.54 11.83 32.16
C LYS A 36 -4.55 12.87 31.68
N SER A 37 -4.37 14.13 32.07
CA SER A 37 -5.24 15.27 31.73
C SER A 37 -4.87 16.00 30.43
N GLY A 38 -3.95 15.47 29.62
CA GLY A 38 -3.64 15.98 28.28
C GLY A 38 -2.40 16.89 28.20
N VAL A 39 -1.98 17.18 26.97
CA VAL A 39 -0.72 17.89 26.68
C VAL A 39 -0.65 19.30 27.26
N ASP A 40 -1.76 20.04 27.27
CA ASP A 40 -1.81 21.41 27.79
C ASP A 40 -1.49 21.48 29.29
N ASN A 41 -2.00 20.53 30.06
CA ASN A 41 -1.74 20.45 31.50
C ASN A 41 -0.28 20.06 31.77
N TRP A 42 0.27 19.16 30.95
CA TRP A 42 1.69 18.80 31.03
C TRP A 42 2.60 19.98 30.68
N ILE A 43 2.28 20.78 29.65
CA ILE A 43 3.03 22.00 29.30
C ILE A 43 3.00 23.00 30.46
N ARG A 44 1.82 23.26 31.07
CA ARG A 44 1.73 24.14 32.25
C ARG A 44 2.59 23.66 33.40
N PHE A 45 2.69 22.35 33.60
CA PHE A 45 3.57 21.78 34.62
C PHE A 45 5.04 22.02 34.28
N LEU A 46 5.46 21.82 33.03
CA LEU A 46 6.83 22.09 32.58
C LEU A 46 7.23 23.55 32.82
N HIS A 47 6.34 24.52 32.57
CA HIS A 47 6.60 25.94 32.85
C HIS A 47 6.88 26.24 34.32
N LYS A 48 6.37 25.41 35.24
CA LYS A 48 6.63 25.52 36.67
C LYS A 48 7.89 24.75 37.07
N GLU A 49 7.99 23.50 36.63
CA GLU A 49 9.04 22.54 37.03
C GLU A 49 10.43 22.95 36.50
N ILE A 50 10.53 23.29 35.21
CA ILE A 50 11.83 23.47 34.57
C ILE A 50 12.65 24.61 35.23
N PRO A 51 12.07 25.80 35.51
CA PRO A 51 12.80 26.86 36.21
C PRO A 51 13.22 26.49 37.65
N GLU A 52 12.45 25.63 38.33
CA GLU A 52 12.77 25.18 39.69
C GLU A 52 13.95 24.20 39.70
N ILE A 53 14.08 23.36 38.67
CA ILE A 53 15.13 22.33 38.57
C ILE A 53 16.43 22.88 37.96
N ASN A 54 16.33 23.76 36.98
CA ASN A 54 17.48 24.24 36.20
C ASN A 54 17.91 25.63 36.68
N THR A 55 18.30 25.74 37.96
CA THR A 55 18.60 27.01 38.64
C THR A 55 19.78 27.79 38.07
N ASP A 56 20.62 27.12 37.28
CA ASP A 56 21.80 27.73 36.64
C ASP A 56 21.44 28.58 35.40
N ILE A 57 20.18 28.52 34.95
CA ILE A 57 19.67 29.25 33.78
C ILE A 57 18.67 30.31 34.26
N ASP A 58 18.71 31.49 33.63
CA ASP A 58 17.74 32.54 33.92
C ASP A 58 16.29 32.05 33.69
N VAL A 59 15.41 32.42 34.63
CA VAL A 59 14.01 31.95 34.65
C VAL A 59 13.24 32.45 33.42
N GLU A 60 13.44 33.70 33.00
CA GLU A 60 12.75 34.27 31.85
C GLU A 60 13.28 33.69 30.54
N GLN A 61 14.60 33.49 30.42
CA GLN A 61 15.20 32.78 29.30
C GLN A 61 14.68 31.33 29.17
N THR A 62 14.53 30.64 30.30
CA THR A 62 14.00 29.26 30.35
C THR A 62 12.55 29.20 29.90
N LYS A 63 11.70 30.13 30.35
CA LYS A 63 10.31 30.23 29.90
C LYS A 63 10.22 30.50 28.40
N LEU A 64 11.00 31.47 27.91
CA LEU A 64 11.04 31.82 26.49
C LEU A 64 11.51 30.63 25.62
N LEU A 65 12.49 29.87 26.10
CA LEU A 65 12.95 28.64 25.44
C LEU A 65 11.82 27.60 25.36
N LEU A 66 11.09 27.37 26.46
CA LEU A 66 9.98 26.43 26.49
C LEU A 66 8.86 26.86 25.54
N ASP A 67 8.49 28.14 25.53
CA ASP A 67 7.48 28.68 24.62
C ASP A 67 7.88 28.47 23.15
N ASN A 68 9.15 28.71 22.81
CA ASN A 68 9.67 28.46 21.46
C ASN A 68 9.62 26.98 21.08
N ILE A 69 9.96 26.08 22.00
CA ILE A 69 9.88 24.62 21.78
C ILE A 69 8.43 24.18 21.57
N VAL A 70 7.51 24.66 22.40
CA VAL A 70 6.07 24.35 22.29
C VAL A 70 5.52 24.87 20.97
N SER A 71 5.83 26.11 20.60
CA SER A 71 5.43 26.69 19.31
C SER A 71 5.96 25.87 18.14
N SER A 72 7.25 25.50 18.16
CA SER A 72 7.86 24.63 17.16
C SER A 72 7.20 23.25 17.09
N ALA A 73 6.83 22.67 18.23
CA ALA A 73 6.12 21.39 18.29
C ALA A 73 4.74 21.47 17.63
N LEU A 74 3.97 22.54 17.90
CA LEU A 74 2.65 22.76 17.30
C LEU A 74 2.73 22.99 15.79
N GLU A 75 3.81 23.61 15.29
CA GLU A 75 4.04 23.78 13.86
C GLU A 75 4.50 22.49 13.17
N ASN A 76 5.21 21.63 13.88
CA ASN A 76 5.81 20.42 13.32
C ASN A 76 4.92 19.17 13.46
N VAL A 77 4.20 18.99 14.56
CA VAL A 77 3.41 17.78 14.79
C VAL A 77 2.02 17.97 14.22
N TYR A 78 1.77 17.32 13.09
CA TYR A 78 0.51 17.45 12.36
C TYR A 78 -0.62 16.67 13.03
N LYS A 79 -1.82 17.24 13.01
CA LYS A 79 -3.01 16.58 13.55
C LYS A 79 -3.39 15.42 12.64
N PHE A 80 -4.03 14.40 13.20
CA PHE A 80 -4.49 13.26 12.39
C PHE A 80 -5.48 13.68 11.29
N SER A 81 -6.25 14.74 11.50
CA SER A 81 -7.12 15.34 10.48
C SER A 81 -6.38 15.74 9.21
N ASP A 82 -5.11 16.15 9.31
CA ASP A 82 -4.27 16.50 8.15
C ASP A 82 -3.95 15.26 7.28
N PHE A 83 -4.00 14.06 7.88
CA PHE A 83 -3.81 12.77 7.23
C PHE A 83 -5.12 12.01 6.96
N SER A 84 -6.29 12.60 7.19
CA SER A 84 -7.60 11.94 6.99
C SER A 84 -7.75 11.26 5.62
N TRP A 85 -7.35 11.94 4.55
CA TRP A 85 -7.40 11.39 3.18
C TRP A 85 -6.51 10.15 2.96
N ILE A 86 -5.53 9.92 3.85
CA ILE A 86 -4.65 8.76 3.89
C ILE A 86 -5.26 7.69 4.82
N GLU A 87 -5.72 8.09 6.02
CA GLU A 87 -6.29 7.20 7.04
C GLU A 87 -7.57 6.48 6.55
N ASP A 88 -8.42 7.22 5.84
CA ASP A 88 -9.74 6.76 5.40
C ASP A 88 -9.67 5.87 4.14
N SER A 89 -8.49 5.72 3.52
CA SER A 89 -8.32 4.97 2.28
C SER A 89 -7.07 4.10 2.32
N ASP A 90 -7.26 2.78 2.42
CA ASP A 90 -6.15 1.81 2.39
C ASP A 90 -5.29 1.94 1.12
N ARG A 91 -5.91 2.30 -0.01
CA ARG A 91 -5.21 2.58 -1.28
C ARG A 91 -4.37 3.85 -1.19
N ALA A 92 -4.91 4.94 -0.64
CA ALA A 92 -4.17 6.18 -0.44
C ALA A 92 -3.01 5.98 0.54
N CYS A 93 -3.25 5.22 1.60
CA CYS A 93 -2.24 4.86 2.59
C CYS A 93 -1.08 4.11 1.95
N TYR A 94 -1.37 3.08 1.14
CA TYR A 94 -0.32 2.32 0.44
C TYR A 94 0.44 3.22 -0.55
N TRP A 95 -0.29 3.98 -1.38
CA TRP A 95 0.33 4.88 -2.37
C TRP A 95 1.21 5.96 -1.70
N MET A 96 0.74 6.58 -0.63
CA MET A 96 1.48 7.60 0.11
C MET A 96 2.74 7.01 0.74
N TRP A 97 2.63 5.81 1.35
CA TRP A 97 3.76 5.09 1.91
C TRP A 97 4.84 4.84 0.84
N CYS A 98 4.46 4.40 -0.35
CA CYS A 98 5.40 4.21 -1.46
C CYS A 98 6.12 5.50 -1.83
N ASN A 99 5.41 6.63 -1.92
CA ASN A 99 6.00 7.92 -2.27
C ASN A 99 7.05 8.39 -1.25
N ILE A 100 6.76 8.25 0.04
CA ILE A 100 7.75 8.60 1.09
C ILE A 100 8.91 7.60 1.13
N TYR A 101 8.67 6.31 0.87
CA TYR A 101 9.70 5.28 0.84
C TYR A 101 10.74 5.57 -0.24
N THR A 102 10.29 5.96 -1.44
CA THR A 102 11.15 6.28 -2.60
C THR A 102 11.57 7.73 -2.66
N MET A 103 11.28 8.55 -1.65
CA MET A 103 11.55 9.97 -1.72
C MET A 103 13.06 10.22 -1.89
N PRO A 104 13.48 11.06 -2.85
CA PRO A 104 14.89 11.39 -3.02
C PRO A 104 15.47 12.14 -1.81
N ALA A 105 16.73 11.85 -1.46
CA ALA A 105 17.45 12.50 -0.35
C ALA A 105 17.55 14.04 -0.47
N LEU A 106 17.47 14.57 -1.71
CA LEU A 106 17.52 16.00 -2.02
C LEU A 106 16.33 16.81 -1.47
N PHE A 107 15.24 16.15 -1.09
CA PHE A 107 14.09 16.82 -0.45
C PHE A 107 14.35 17.16 1.03
N PHE A 108 15.42 16.63 1.62
CA PHE A 108 15.84 16.94 2.98
C PHE A 108 16.89 18.05 2.99
N SER A 109 16.73 18.99 3.92
CA SER A 109 17.72 20.03 4.23
C SER A 109 18.07 19.93 5.71
N PRO A 110 19.35 19.70 6.07
CA PRO A 110 20.47 19.42 5.16
C PRO A 110 20.30 18.08 4.40
N PRO A 111 20.91 17.94 3.20
CA PRO A 111 20.81 16.70 2.44
C PRO A 111 21.40 15.51 3.19
N ILE A 112 20.76 14.34 3.04
CA ILE A 112 21.26 13.09 3.60
C ILE A 112 22.48 12.65 2.79
N LYS A 113 23.66 12.64 3.43
CA LYS A 113 24.94 12.37 2.77
C LYS A 113 25.25 10.88 2.57
N LYS A 114 24.43 9.97 3.11
CA LYS A 114 24.67 8.52 3.06
C LYS A 114 24.20 7.96 1.70
N PRO A 115 25.09 7.46 0.84
CA PRO A 115 24.71 6.94 -0.47
C PRO A 115 23.74 5.75 -0.33
N GLY A 116 22.75 5.69 -1.22
CA GLY A 116 21.79 4.58 -1.29
C GLY A 116 20.76 4.53 -0.15
N VAL A 117 20.73 5.51 0.77
CA VAL A 117 19.77 5.55 1.87
C VAL A 117 18.71 6.60 1.59
N THR A 118 17.45 6.18 1.50
CA THR A 118 16.32 7.10 1.37
C THR A 118 16.05 7.81 2.71
N PRO A 119 15.43 9.01 2.70
CA PRO A 119 15.02 9.68 3.92
C PRO A 119 14.17 8.81 4.84
N TYR A 120 13.32 7.97 4.26
CA TYR A 120 12.50 7.03 4.99
C TYR A 120 13.34 6.08 5.88
N ILE A 121 14.37 5.47 5.29
CA ILE A 121 15.28 4.57 6.01
C ILE A 121 16.19 5.34 6.97
N PHE A 122 16.66 6.52 6.57
CA PHE A 122 17.50 7.38 7.42
C PHE A 122 16.77 7.80 8.71
N LEU A 123 15.47 8.10 8.61
CA LEU A 123 14.64 8.43 9.76
C LEU A 123 14.23 7.21 10.59
N GLY A 124 14.69 6.00 10.26
CA GLY A 124 14.42 4.79 11.04
C GLY A 124 12.97 4.33 10.98
N CYS A 125 12.28 4.56 9.85
CA CYS A 125 10.96 4.00 9.62
C CYS A 125 11.06 2.51 9.25
N ASP A 126 10.05 1.72 9.61
CA ASP A 126 10.01 0.29 9.28
C ASP A 126 9.87 0.09 7.75
N PRO A 127 10.81 -0.60 7.08
CA PRO A 127 10.81 -0.76 5.63
C PRO A 127 9.69 -1.67 5.10
N LEU A 128 9.06 -2.49 5.93
CA LEU A 128 8.10 -3.52 5.49
C LEU A 128 6.85 -3.53 6.36
N PRO A 129 6.06 -2.43 6.39
CA PRO A 129 4.84 -2.39 7.18
C PRO A 129 3.82 -3.41 6.68
N GLY A 130 3.47 -4.36 7.54
CA GLY A 130 2.66 -5.53 7.17
C GLY A 130 1.17 -5.26 6.89
N ASN A 131 0.66 -4.05 7.14
CA ASN A 131 -0.74 -3.69 6.89
C ASN A 131 -0.95 -2.17 6.81
N SER A 132 -2.17 -1.73 6.45
CA SER A 132 -2.52 -0.31 6.34
C SER A 132 -2.33 0.49 7.63
N ARG A 133 -2.62 -0.11 8.80
CA ARG A 133 -2.43 0.56 10.09
C ARG A 133 -0.94 0.84 10.33
N ALA A 134 -0.08 -0.14 10.09
CA ALA A 134 1.36 0.02 10.19
C ALA A 134 1.89 1.06 9.18
N ARG A 135 1.42 1.02 7.93
CA ARG A 135 1.76 2.03 6.90
C ARG A 135 1.37 3.43 7.35
N PHE A 136 0.16 3.59 7.88
CA PHE A 136 -0.34 4.89 8.37
C PHE A 136 0.55 5.47 9.48
N PHE A 137 0.84 4.68 10.51
CA PHE A 137 1.71 5.16 11.60
C PHE A 137 3.14 5.41 11.12
N ASN A 138 3.66 4.65 10.16
CA ASN A 138 4.96 4.97 9.55
C ASN A 138 4.93 6.29 8.77
N ILE A 139 3.84 6.60 8.07
CA ILE A 139 3.67 7.90 7.41
C ILE A 139 3.69 9.01 8.47
N VAL A 140 2.90 8.88 9.52
CA VAL A 140 2.84 9.87 10.60
C VAL A 140 4.23 10.06 11.24
N ASN A 141 4.90 8.97 11.61
CA ASN A 141 6.25 8.99 12.18
C ASN A 141 7.27 9.66 11.24
N PHE A 142 7.16 9.44 9.93
CA PHE A 142 8.02 10.07 8.95
C PHE A 142 7.86 11.61 8.96
N PHE A 143 6.61 12.11 9.00
CA PHE A 143 6.34 13.55 9.04
C PHE A 143 6.73 14.21 10.37
N ASP A 144 6.58 13.49 11.48
CA ASP A 144 7.00 13.98 12.81
C ASP A 144 8.52 14.15 12.90
N ARG A 145 9.28 13.24 12.27
CA ARG A 145 10.74 13.29 12.25
C ARG A 145 11.32 14.20 11.17
N TRP A 146 10.50 14.67 10.23
CA TRP A 146 10.92 15.61 9.20
C TRP A 146 10.94 17.05 9.75
N ILE A 147 12.14 17.54 10.04
CA ILE A 147 12.41 18.84 10.70
C ILE A 147 12.17 20.10 9.84
N ASN A 148 11.68 19.98 8.60
CA ASN A 148 11.40 21.13 7.73
C ASN A 148 9.88 21.33 7.58
N PRO A 149 9.25 22.22 8.38
CA PRO A 149 7.80 22.42 8.38
C PRO A 149 7.24 22.86 7.02
N GLN A 150 7.94 23.76 6.33
CA GLN A 150 7.49 24.29 5.04
C GLN A 150 7.59 23.21 3.96
N GLY A 151 8.72 22.50 3.90
CA GLY A 151 8.95 21.42 2.96
C GLY A 151 7.94 20.28 3.12
N LYS A 152 7.70 19.85 4.36
CA LYS A 152 6.76 18.75 4.63
C LYS A 152 5.30 19.16 4.37
N ARG A 153 4.90 20.40 4.66
CA ARG A 153 3.55 20.91 4.34
C ARG A 153 3.32 20.94 2.84
N ARG A 154 4.29 21.48 2.10
CA ARG A 154 4.26 21.53 0.63
C ARG A 154 4.15 20.12 0.05
N PHE A 155 5.00 19.20 0.49
CA PHE A 155 4.99 17.82 0.03
C PHE A 155 3.65 17.12 0.30
N LEU A 156 3.10 17.24 1.52
CA LEU A 156 1.81 16.62 1.85
C LEU A 156 0.67 17.15 0.96
N ASN A 157 0.66 18.46 0.69
CA ASN A 157 -0.33 19.08 -0.20
C ASN A 157 -0.15 18.64 -1.66
N GLU A 158 1.08 18.59 -2.17
CA GLU A 158 1.39 18.08 -3.51
C GLU A 158 0.94 16.62 -3.65
N MET A 159 1.23 15.76 -2.67
CA MET A 159 0.79 14.37 -2.66
C MET A 159 -0.73 14.24 -2.64
N ARG A 160 -1.42 15.04 -1.81
CA ARG A 160 -2.89 15.06 -1.77
C ARG A 160 -3.48 15.44 -3.14
N ASN A 161 -2.91 16.43 -3.81
CA ASN A 161 -3.35 16.87 -5.13
C ASN A 161 -3.08 15.80 -6.19
N SER A 162 -1.89 15.19 -6.20
CA SER A 162 -1.55 14.08 -7.10
C SER A 162 -2.50 12.89 -6.92
N TYR A 163 -2.80 12.52 -5.67
CA TYR A 163 -3.75 11.44 -5.40
C TYR A 163 -5.17 11.78 -5.87
N ARG A 164 -5.62 13.03 -5.68
CA ARG A 164 -6.90 13.48 -6.25
C ARG A 164 -6.96 13.29 -7.77
N GLN A 165 -5.90 13.65 -8.49
CA GLN A 165 -5.84 13.47 -9.94
C GLN A 165 -5.94 12.00 -10.37
N ILE A 166 -5.34 11.07 -9.61
CA ILE A 166 -5.51 9.63 -9.82
C ILE A 166 -6.99 9.24 -9.66
N THR A 167 -7.63 9.67 -8.57
CA THR A 167 -9.00 9.25 -8.24
C THR A 167 -10.08 9.88 -9.12
N CYS A 168 -9.84 11.07 -9.68
CA CYS A 168 -10.76 11.72 -10.61
C CYS A 168 -10.79 11.04 -11.99
N LYS A 169 -9.72 10.33 -12.37
CA LYS A 169 -9.65 9.61 -13.65
C LYS A 169 -10.39 8.28 -13.54
N LYS A 170 -10.98 7.82 -14.66
CA LYS A 170 -11.65 6.51 -14.72
C LYS A 170 -10.64 5.41 -14.42
N ASN A 171 -10.81 4.72 -13.29
CA ASN A 171 -9.89 3.68 -12.83
C ASN A 171 -9.65 2.62 -13.93
N ALA A 172 -8.40 2.50 -14.38
CA ALA A 172 -8.00 1.51 -15.37
C ALA A 172 -8.18 0.08 -14.85
N LEU A 173 -8.03 -0.08 -13.55
CA LEU A 173 -8.11 -1.33 -12.81
C LEU A 173 -9.49 -1.56 -12.19
N SER A 174 -10.54 -0.89 -12.69
CA SER A 174 -11.91 -1.03 -12.18
C SER A 174 -12.47 -2.45 -12.25
N PHE A 175 -11.83 -3.35 -13.00
CA PHE A 175 -12.18 -4.77 -13.08
C PHE A 175 -11.66 -5.60 -11.88
N LEU A 176 -10.71 -5.06 -11.11
CA LEU A 176 -10.16 -5.73 -9.94
C LEU A 176 -11.07 -5.59 -8.72
N SER A 177 -11.08 -6.64 -7.90
CA SER A 177 -11.80 -6.66 -6.62
C SER A 177 -10.92 -7.32 -5.57
N PRO A 178 -10.85 -6.78 -4.34
CA PRO A 178 -10.04 -7.37 -3.26
C PRO A 178 -10.50 -8.79 -2.84
N LYS A 179 -11.67 -9.24 -3.30
CA LYS A 179 -12.19 -10.58 -3.01
C LYS A 179 -11.77 -11.64 -4.04
N LYS A 180 -11.20 -11.24 -5.18
CA LYS A 180 -10.88 -12.14 -6.30
C LYS A 180 -9.37 -12.36 -6.41
N LYS A 181 -8.86 -13.32 -5.62
CA LYS A 181 -7.41 -13.63 -5.55
C LYS A 181 -6.79 -13.81 -6.94
N ASP A 182 -7.40 -14.62 -7.81
CA ASP A 182 -6.86 -14.91 -9.15
C ASP A 182 -6.76 -13.68 -10.05
N ASP A 183 -7.69 -12.74 -9.93
CA ASP A 183 -7.68 -11.50 -10.73
C ASP A 183 -6.58 -10.54 -10.23
N CYS A 184 -6.42 -10.45 -8.90
CA CYS A 184 -5.34 -9.68 -8.28
C CYS A 184 -3.96 -10.23 -8.62
N LEU A 185 -3.78 -11.55 -8.53
CA LEU A 185 -2.52 -12.23 -8.90
C LEU A 185 -2.22 -12.09 -10.40
N TRP A 186 -3.24 -12.20 -11.26
CA TRP A 186 -3.05 -11.96 -12.68
C TRP A 186 -2.58 -10.53 -12.96
N ALA A 187 -3.20 -9.53 -12.34
CA ALA A 187 -2.80 -8.15 -12.52
C ALA A 187 -1.40 -7.87 -11.95
N TRP A 188 -1.07 -8.45 -10.80
CA TRP A 188 0.29 -8.40 -10.24
C TRP A 188 1.33 -8.89 -11.25
N ASN A 189 1.15 -10.09 -11.79
CA ASN A 189 2.06 -10.65 -12.79
C ASN A 189 2.12 -9.79 -14.05
N TYR A 190 0.96 -9.30 -14.52
CA TYR A 190 0.89 -8.44 -15.70
C TYR A 190 1.68 -7.14 -15.53
N LEU A 191 1.62 -6.50 -14.36
CA LEU A 191 2.41 -5.31 -14.04
C LEU A 191 3.90 -5.64 -13.84
N SER A 192 4.21 -6.77 -13.19
CA SER A 192 5.58 -7.24 -12.93
C SER A 192 6.35 -7.49 -14.22
N GLU A 193 5.75 -8.19 -15.19
CA GLU A 193 6.34 -8.45 -16.52
C GLU A 193 6.74 -7.17 -17.26
N ARG A 194 6.09 -6.05 -16.92
CA ARG A 194 6.28 -4.74 -17.55
C ARG A 194 7.14 -3.80 -16.70
N LYS A 195 7.77 -4.33 -15.63
CA LYS A 195 8.63 -3.56 -14.72
C LYS A 195 7.93 -2.35 -14.10
N MET A 196 6.64 -2.46 -13.83
CA MET A 196 5.83 -1.39 -13.24
C MET A 196 5.75 -1.48 -11.71
N ILE A 197 6.27 -2.55 -11.13
CA ILE A 197 6.27 -2.79 -9.68
C ILE A 197 7.67 -2.46 -9.17
N GLY A 198 7.78 -1.50 -8.25
CA GLY A 198 9.02 -1.22 -7.54
C GLY A 198 9.37 -2.36 -6.57
N GLU A 199 10.66 -2.64 -6.42
CA GLU A 199 11.16 -3.74 -5.57
C GLU A 199 10.73 -3.64 -4.09
N TYR A 200 10.40 -2.44 -3.63
CA TYR A 200 9.91 -2.17 -2.28
C TYR A 200 8.42 -2.50 -2.08
N ILE A 201 7.67 -2.77 -3.15
CA ILE A 201 6.27 -3.18 -3.06
C ILE A 201 6.24 -4.70 -2.90
N THR A 202 6.03 -5.17 -1.67
CA THR A 202 6.09 -6.59 -1.30
C THR A 202 4.80 -7.03 -0.61
N PRO A 203 3.71 -7.29 -1.37
CA PRO A 203 2.45 -7.71 -0.76
C PRO A 203 2.55 -9.11 -0.17
N ILE A 204 1.72 -9.37 0.84
CA ILE A 204 1.47 -10.73 1.34
C ILE A 204 0.64 -11.47 0.29
N MET A 205 1.29 -12.32 -0.52
CA MET A 205 0.69 -12.95 -1.70
C MET A 205 -0.54 -13.82 -1.39
N ASP A 206 -0.65 -14.34 -0.17
CA ASP A 206 -1.83 -15.10 0.26
C ASP A 206 -3.01 -14.25 0.71
N ASN A 207 -2.79 -12.95 0.92
CA ASN A 207 -3.83 -12.00 1.23
C ASN A 207 -4.29 -11.27 -0.05
N PRO A 208 -5.44 -11.63 -0.64
CA PRO A 208 -5.90 -11.01 -1.90
C PRO A 208 -6.19 -9.51 -1.75
N HIS A 209 -6.53 -9.05 -0.55
CA HIS A 209 -6.72 -7.63 -0.28
C HIS A 209 -5.38 -6.87 -0.34
N ASP A 210 -4.31 -7.42 0.21
CA ASP A 210 -3.00 -6.77 0.19
C ASP A 210 -2.39 -6.75 -1.22
N VAL A 211 -2.54 -7.84 -1.98
CA VAL A 211 -2.18 -7.87 -3.41
C VAL A 211 -3.00 -6.85 -4.21
N TYR A 212 -4.31 -6.74 -3.95
CA TYR A 212 -5.16 -5.73 -4.57
C TYR A 212 -4.64 -4.31 -4.31
N LEU A 213 -4.30 -3.99 -3.06
CA LEU A 213 -3.77 -2.67 -2.71
C LEU A 213 -2.41 -2.42 -3.38
N ALA A 214 -1.51 -3.40 -3.37
CA ALA A 214 -0.18 -3.28 -3.97
C ALA A 214 -0.23 -3.08 -5.49
N VAL A 215 -1.12 -3.79 -6.20
CA VAL A 215 -1.35 -3.60 -7.64
C VAL A 215 -1.87 -2.18 -7.93
N ASN A 216 -2.83 -1.69 -7.14
CA ASN A 216 -3.33 -0.32 -7.30
C ASN A 216 -2.22 0.71 -6.98
N ALA A 217 -1.47 0.53 -5.89
CA ALA A 217 -0.38 1.43 -5.52
C ALA A 217 0.70 1.49 -6.60
N ALA A 218 1.14 0.35 -7.14
CA ALA A 218 2.12 0.30 -8.23
C ALA A 218 1.62 1.04 -9.48
N PHE A 219 0.36 0.79 -9.87
CA PHE A 219 -0.25 1.48 -11.01
C PHE A 219 -0.41 2.99 -10.76
N ASP A 220 -0.78 3.39 -9.55
CA ASP A 220 -0.97 4.79 -9.18
C ASP A 220 0.35 5.56 -9.16
N ILE A 221 1.42 4.96 -8.62
CA ILE A 221 2.79 5.52 -8.66
C ILE A 221 3.22 5.74 -10.11
N TRP A 222 3.00 4.72 -10.95
CA TRP A 222 3.31 4.83 -12.38
C TRP A 222 2.53 5.98 -13.01
N CYS A 223 1.22 6.11 -12.75
CA CYS A 223 0.39 7.20 -13.28
C CYS A 223 0.81 8.60 -12.81
N THR A 224 1.43 8.72 -11.64
CA THR A 224 1.92 10.00 -11.09
C THR A 224 3.38 10.29 -11.43
N SER A 225 4.03 9.45 -12.22
CA SER A 225 5.38 9.73 -12.72
C SER A 225 5.36 10.97 -13.60
N THR A 226 6.20 11.95 -13.28
CA THR A 226 6.30 13.25 -13.97
C THR A 226 6.74 13.15 -15.42
N VAL A 227 7.18 11.97 -15.86
CA VAL A 227 7.68 11.69 -17.21
C VAL A 227 6.57 11.20 -18.16
N LEU A 228 5.41 10.78 -17.64
CA LEU A 228 4.37 10.18 -18.46
C LEU A 228 3.39 11.22 -19.03
N LEU A 229 3.18 11.15 -20.34
CA LEU A 229 2.07 11.82 -21.00
C LEU A 229 0.75 11.10 -20.71
N ASP A 230 -0.35 11.84 -20.60
CA ASP A 230 -1.69 11.30 -20.35
C ASP A 230 -2.10 10.23 -21.38
N GLU A 231 -1.69 10.39 -22.65
CA GLU A 231 -1.93 9.40 -23.70
C GLU A 231 -1.30 8.04 -23.39
N THR A 232 -0.14 8.02 -22.75
CA THR A 232 0.55 6.77 -22.36
C THR A 232 -0.29 6.01 -21.33
N ILE A 233 -0.82 6.73 -20.34
CA ILE A 233 -1.69 6.18 -19.30
C ILE A 233 -2.98 5.65 -19.93
N ILE A 234 -3.60 6.42 -20.84
CA ILE A 234 -4.84 6.02 -21.54
C ILE A 234 -4.59 4.77 -22.40
N ASN A 235 -3.51 4.73 -23.17
CA ASN A 235 -3.17 3.60 -24.04
C ASN A 235 -2.88 2.34 -23.22
N PHE A 236 -2.14 2.46 -22.13
CA PHE A 236 -1.91 1.34 -21.22
C PHE A 236 -3.24 0.85 -20.60
N SER A 237 -4.08 1.78 -20.16
CA SER A 237 -5.39 1.48 -19.56
C SER A 237 -6.29 0.68 -20.52
N LYS A 238 -6.25 0.97 -21.82
CA LYS A 238 -6.94 0.19 -22.86
C LYS A 238 -6.31 -1.21 -22.99
N LYS A 239 -4.97 -1.29 -23.07
CA LYS A 239 -4.24 -2.55 -23.22
C LYS A 239 -4.53 -3.53 -22.08
N ILE A 240 -4.46 -3.10 -20.83
CA ILE A 240 -4.70 -3.98 -19.68
C ILE A 240 -6.15 -4.47 -19.61
N LYS A 241 -7.13 -3.60 -19.92
CA LYS A 241 -8.55 -4.00 -20.00
C LYS A 241 -8.79 -5.05 -21.09
N ASN A 242 -8.18 -4.86 -22.27
CA ASN A 242 -8.28 -5.83 -23.36
C ASN A 242 -7.61 -7.16 -23.01
N ALA A 243 -6.43 -7.13 -22.40
CA ALA A 243 -5.73 -8.34 -21.95
C ALA A 243 -6.56 -9.11 -20.90
N TYR A 244 -7.19 -8.40 -19.96
CA TYR A 244 -8.09 -9.00 -18.98
C TYR A 244 -9.34 -9.62 -19.62
N ALA A 245 -9.98 -8.92 -20.58
CA ALA A 245 -11.12 -9.46 -21.31
C ALA A 245 -10.76 -10.73 -22.10
N GLN A 246 -9.60 -10.75 -22.76
CA GLN A 246 -9.10 -11.92 -23.47
C GLN A 246 -8.82 -13.10 -22.53
N ARG A 247 -8.23 -12.85 -21.35
CA ARG A 247 -8.07 -13.89 -20.31
C ARG A 247 -9.41 -14.49 -19.92
N ASN A 248 -10.40 -13.65 -19.61
CA ASN A 248 -11.71 -14.12 -19.18
C ASN A 248 -12.45 -14.88 -20.29
N PHE A 249 -12.30 -14.46 -21.55
CA PHE A 249 -12.84 -15.20 -22.69
C PHE A 249 -12.23 -16.62 -22.76
N LYS A 250 -10.89 -16.74 -22.64
CA LYS A 250 -10.19 -18.04 -22.62
C LYS A 250 -10.64 -18.93 -21.47
N LEU A 251 -10.79 -18.37 -20.26
CA LEU A 251 -11.28 -19.10 -19.08
C LEU A 251 -12.72 -19.58 -19.26
N SER A 252 -13.60 -18.72 -19.79
CA SER A 252 -14.99 -19.11 -20.07
C SER A 252 -15.07 -20.23 -21.12
N GLY A 253 -14.20 -20.20 -22.13
CA GLY A 253 -14.10 -21.24 -23.16
C GLY A 253 -13.61 -22.58 -22.60
N LYS A 254 -12.63 -22.58 -21.69
CA LYS A 254 -12.21 -23.77 -20.96
C LYS A 254 -13.36 -24.34 -20.13
N ASN A 255 -14.01 -23.52 -19.32
CA ASN A 255 -15.13 -23.95 -18.46
C ASN A 255 -16.29 -24.56 -19.27
N LYS A 256 -16.61 -23.99 -20.45
CA LYS A 256 -17.61 -24.58 -21.35
C LYS A 256 -17.17 -25.96 -21.86
N LYS A 257 -15.91 -26.10 -22.29
CA LYS A 257 -15.37 -27.39 -22.76
C LYS A 257 -15.38 -28.45 -21.65
N ASP A 258 -14.98 -28.07 -20.44
CA ASP A 258 -14.94 -28.98 -19.29
C ASP A 258 -16.34 -29.38 -18.85
N LYS A 259 -17.30 -28.44 -18.87
CA LYS A 259 -18.71 -28.74 -18.62
C LYS A 259 -19.27 -29.74 -19.63
N VAL A 260 -18.98 -29.55 -20.93
CA VAL A 260 -19.39 -30.52 -21.98
C VAL A 260 -18.76 -31.89 -21.74
N LYS A 261 -17.47 -31.97 -21.41
CA LYS A 261 -16.79 -33.24 -21.10
C LYS A 261 -17.44 -33.93 -19.90
N ASN A 262 -17.76 -33.19 -18.84
CA ASN A 262 -18.40 -33.72 -17.64
C ASN A 262 -19.83 -34.20 -17.89
N THR A 263 -20.61 -33.46 -18.68
CA THR A 263 -21.94 -33.90 -19.10
C THR A 263 -21.87 -35.18 -19.92
N VAL A 264 -20.93 -35.29 -20.87
CA VAL A 264 -20.73 -36.53 -21.64
C VAL A 264 -20.39 -37.69 -20.72
N LEU A 265 -19.45 -37.51 -19.78
CA LEU A 265 -19.09 -38.53 -18.79
C LEU A 265 -20.30 -39.03 -17.97
N ALA A 266 -21.18 -38.12 -17.55
CA ALA A 266 -22.33 -38.45 -16.71
C ALA A 266 -23.43 -39.24 -17.45
N ILE A 267 -23.52 -39.13 -18.78
CA ILE A 267 -24.56 -39.78 -19.60
C ILE A 267 -24.10 -41.14 -20.17
N LEU A 268 -22.81 -41.47 -20.06
CA LEU A 268 -22.30 -42.77 -20.52
C LEU A 268 -22.96 -43.93 -19.77
N THR A 269 -23.30 -45.01 -20.49
CA THR A 269 -23.81 -46.25 -19.88
C THR A 269 -22.77 -46.86 -18.93
N PRO A 270 -23.19 -47.65 -17.91
CA PRO A 270 -22.26 -48.26 -16.95
C PRO A 270 -21.12 -49.06 -17.61
N GLU A 271 -21.42 -49.75 -18.72
CA GLU A 271 -20.44 -50.53 -19.50
C GLU A 271 -19.41 -49.63 -20.19
N LEU A 272 -19.84 -48.49 -20.74
CA LEU A 272 -18.94 -47.51 -21.36
C LEU A 272 -18.12 -46.75 -20.32
N GLN A 273 -18.68 -46.49 -19.13
CA GLN A 273 -17.94 -45.92 -18.01
C GLN A 273 -16.84 -46.87 -17.51
N LYS A 274 -17.14 -48.18 -17.47
CA LYS A 274 -16.16 -49.22 -17.12
C LYS A 274 -15.04 -49.28 -18.15
N LYS A 275 -15.36 -49.41 -19.45
CA LYS A 275 -14.35 -49.40 -20.54
C LYS A 275 -13.49 -48.14 -20.54
N LEU A 276 -14.09 -46.97 -20.28
CA LEU A 276 -13.36 -45.71 -20.21
C LEU A 276 -12.44 -45.66 -18.98
N SER A 277 -12.82 -46.28 -17.87
CA SER A 277 -11.98 -46.39 -16.66
C SER A 277 -10.82 -47.35 -16.88
N ASP A 278 -11.07 -48.49 -17.51
CA ASP A 278 -10.03 -49.47 -17.86
C ASP A 278 -9.00 -48.86 -18.82
N LEU A 279 -9.46 -48.14 -19.84
CA LEU A 279 -8.59 -47.41 -20.78
C LEU A 279 -7.83 -46.26 -20.12
N SER A 280 -8.47 -45.52 -19.21
CA SER A 280 -7.84 -44.46 -18.42
C SER A 280 -6.71 -45.00 -17.53
N GLN A 281 -6.91 -46.16 -16.88
CA GLN A 281 -5.85 -46.84 -16.12
C GLN A 281 -4.72 -47.34 -17.01
N ALA A 282 -5.04 -48.00 -18.13
CA ALA A 282 -4.03 -48.57 -19.03
C ALA A 282 -3.16 -47.51 -19.75
N SER A 283 -3.63 -46.26 -19.82
CA SER A 283 -2.94 -45.16 -20.50
C SER A 283 -2.36 -44.11 -19.56
N GLU A 284 -2.53 -44.26 -18.24
CA GLU A 284 -2.16 -43.24 -17.23
C GLU A 284 -2.73 -41.84 -17.48
N MET A 285 -3.83 -41.74 -18.25
CA MET A 285 -4.50 -40.49 -18.59
C MET A 285 -5.82 -40.39 -17.84
N THR A 286 -6.27 -39.18 -17.52
CA THR A 286 -7.59 -38.99 -16.92
C THR A 286 -8.72 -39.31 -17.91
N ARG A 287 -9.90 -39.72 -17.42
CA ARG A 287 -11.07 -40.02 -18.28
C ARG A 287 -11.46 -38.85 -19.19
N GLN A 288 -11.24 -37.60 -18.74
CA GLN A 288 -11.50 -36.39 -19.54
C GLN A 288 -10.50 -36.19 -20.68
N GLU A 289 -9.24 -36.58 -20.50
CA GLU A 289 -8.21 -36.52 -21.53
C GLU A 289 -8.41 -37.63 -22.57
N MET A 290 -8.79 -38.83 -22.12
CA MET A 290 -9.14 -39.95 -22.99
C MET A 290 -10.31 -39.62 -23.91
N LEU A 291 -11.39 -39.03 -23.39
CA LEU A 291 -12.50 -38.53 -24.21
C LEU A 291 -12.07 -37.47 -25.24
N GLY A 292 -11.07 -36.66 -24.90
CA GLY A 292 -10.47 -35.70 -25.83
C GLY A 292 -9.83 -36.39 -27.04
N LYS A 293 -9.09 -37.49 -26.82
CA LYS A 293 -8.42 -38.25 -27.88
C LYS A 293 -9.37 -39.10 -28.72
N VAL A 294 -10.38 -39.74 -28.11
CA VAL A 294 -11.38 -40.55 -28.81
C VAL A 294 -12.22 -39.71 -29.79
N ARG A 295 -12.43 -38.42 -29.49
CA ARG A 295 -13.15 -37.50 -30.38
C ARG A 295 -12.31 -37.10 -31.61
N ILE A 296 -10.99 -37.01 -31.45
CA ILE A 296 -10.04 -36.67 -32.52
C ILE A 296 -9.82 -37.85 -33.47
N SER A 297 -9.79 -39.09 -32.96
CA SER A 297 -9.65 -40.28 -33.82
C SER A 297 -10.87 -40.53 -34.72
N ARG A 298 -12.09 -40.17 -34.27
CA ARG A 298 -13.30 -40.23 -35.11
C ARG A 298 -13.33 -39.20 -36.24
N SER A 299 -12.70 -38.03 -36.07
CA SER A 299 -12.58 -37.03 -37.16
C SER A 299 -11.50 -37.37 -38.20
N CYS A 300 -10.66 -38.39 -37.93
CA CYS A 300 -9.62 -38.88 -38.83
C CYS A 300 -9.99 -40.19 -39.54
N LEU A 301 -11.21 -40.69 -39.40
CA LEU A 301 -11.69 -41.82 -40.21
C LEU A 301 -11.99 -41.31 -41.64
N PRO A 302 -11.39 -41.91 -42.69
CA PRO A 302 -11.78 -41.60 -44.06
C PRO A 302 -13.27 -41.86 -44.20
N LYS A 303 -13.99 -40.97 -44.90
CA LYS A 303 -15.35 -41.24 -45.36
C LYS A 303 -15.31 -42.49 -46.24
N LEU A 304 -15.52 -43.66 -45.64
CA LEU A 304 -15.82 -44.87 -46.36
C LEU A 304 -17.27 -44.75 -46.82
N THR A 305 -17.38 -44.33 -48.07
CA THR A 305 -18.53 -44.47 -48.94
C THR A 305 -19.20 -45.82 -48.77
N ARG A 306 -20.52 -45.79 -48.55
CA ARG A 306 -21.51 -46.57 -49.30
C ARG A 306 -22.76 -45.73 -49.44
#